data_AF-A0A977PXT5-F1
#
_entry.id   AF-A0A977PXT5-F1
#
_cell.length_a   1.000
_cell.length_b   1.000
_cell.length_c   1.000
_cell.angle_alpha   90.00
_cell.angle_beta   90.00
_cell.angle_gamma   90.00
#
_symmetry.space_group_name_H-M   'P 1'
#
loop_
_entity.id
_entity.type
_entity.pdbx_description
1 polymer ?
#
loop_
_entity_poly.entity_id
_entity_poly.type
_entity_poly.pdbx_seq_one_letter_code
_entity_poly.pdbx_strand_id
1 'polypeptide(L)'
;MATLEDIITTNIVLTRSQLRADKKLVMEIQSKLANLGFYPGGGWIDGDIGNDGRDTFTWKGLGTFCQALGLTGLPTTAIAINKAIAQKLLSTKQVDSVLKTATQSSILARLQAIQNKSPIVNGNTPGSGFVARTLAKSPFQSFVADYPTFLAQKPDGTTIISYGDSFTLSTGTVVNFSDYPDLGEKPTIDNNGLSFLSSNISHACLCIGSFSDGGSQIKAHWLGKNALNSTNLWWSTSKFIGVLNAVCQINQKSINTDVDDCVIIKSASTRYRFHDLVKDMVSYQGLSSSNAIGVLFKSFTKREVLSNWIKQLTGNNTLDFRGSYASDPLVSPAEVTDTTLRMGNPVLSSTDLGAATDTNSLAAYDLVRLISMLGWHLHLPATAKLPSAQWKSLESVVRAMGHDTARYVDVALETLGVVNVIGEPVIISKVGWGDISATRFS
;
A
#
# COMPACT_ATOMS: atom_id res chain seq x y z
N MET A 1 5.93 -14.26 -32.13
CA MET A 1 5.77 -14.48 -30.68
C MET A 1 4.30 -14.58 -30.44
N ALA A 2 3.84 -15.68 -29.85
CA ALA A 2 2.43 -15.93 -29.61
C ALA A 2 2.02 -15.33 -28.26
N THR A 3 0.86 -14.71 -28.20
CA THR A 3 0.15 -14.36 -26.96
C THR A 3 -0.79 -15.50 -26.56
N LEU A 4 -1.34 -15.47 -25.34
CA LEU A 4 -2.41 -16.40 -24.96
C LEU A 4 -3.60 -16.31 -25.94
N GLU A 5 -3.92 -15.13 -26.44
CA GLU A 5 -4.99 -14.93 -27.44
C GLU A 5 -4.65 -15.58 -28.78
N ASP A 6 -3.39 -15.51 -29.22
CA ASP A 6 -2.94 -16.19 -30.43
C ASP A 6 -3.11 -17.70 -30.31
N ILE A 7 -2.78 -18.30 -29.15
CA ILE A 7 -3.00 -19.72 -28.88
C ILE A 7 -4.48 -20.10 -29.05
N ILE A 8 -5.40 -19.23 -28.64
CA ILE A 8 -6.84 -19.48 -28.69
C ILE A 8 -7.39 -19.36 -30.11
N THR A 9 -7.04 -18.26 -30.78
CA THR A 9 -7.56 -17.89 -32.10
C THR A 9 -7.03 -18.82 -33.19
N THR A 10 -5.76 -19.21 -33.11
CA THR A 10 -5.09 -20.08 -34.09
C THR A 10 -5.05 -21.56 -33.68
N ASN A 11 -5.55 -21.88 -32.48
CA ASN A 11 -5.59 -23.24 -31.93
C ASN A 11 -4.21 -23.93 -31.88
N ILE A 12 -3.15 -23.15 -31.60
CA ILE A 12 -1.79 -23.66 -31.47
C ILE A 12 -1.67 -24.58 -30.25
N VAL A 13 -0.85 -25.61 -30.37
CA VAL A 13 -0.39 -26.44 -29.26
C VAL A 13 1.13 -26.34 -29.19
N LEU A 14 1.65 -25.93 -28.03
CA LEU A 14 3.09 -25.84 -27.81
C LEU A 14 3.57 -26.95 -26.88
N THR A 15 4.67 -27.58 -27.27
CA THR A 15 5.51 -28.40 -26.37
C THR A 15 6.19 -27.52 -25.33
N ARG A 16 6.74 -28.12 -24.26
CA ARG A 16 7.48 -27.39 -23.23
C ARG A 16 8.70 -26.67 -23.80
N SER A 17 9.40 -27.29 -24.76
CA SER A 17 10.59 -26.69 -25.41
C SER A 17 10.19 -25.45 -26.22
N GLN A 18 9.10 -25.54 -27.00
CA GLN A 18 8.60 -24.40 -27.77
C GLN A 18 8.11 -23.28 -26.84
N LEU A 19 7.41 -23.61 -25.75
CA LEU A 19 7.00 -22.60 -24.77
C LEU A 19 8.20 -21.94 -24.09
N ARG A 20 9.23 -22.72 -23.72
CA ARG A 20 10.49 -22.20 -23.13
C ARG A 20 11.19 -21.20 -24.07
N ALA A 21 11.10 -21.40 -25.38
CA ALA A 21 11.69 -20.51 -26.36
C ALA A 21 10.94 -19.16 -26.47
N ASP A 22 9.65 -19.10 -26.14
CA ASP A 22 8.84 -17.87 -26.16
C ASP A 22 8.76 -17.22 -24.76
N LYS A 23 9.83 -16.50 -24.39
CA LYS A 23 9.92 -15.83 -23.08
C LYS A 23 8.75 -14.88 -22.81
N LYS A 24 8.22 -14.20 -23.84
CA LYS A 24 7.11 -13.24 -23.66
C LYS A 24 5.83 -13.96 -23.29
N LEU A 25 5.51 -15.07 -23.97
CA LEU A 25 4.38 -15.91 -23.62
C LEU A 25 4.52 -16.49 -22.21
N VAL A 26 5.73 -16.90 -21.81
CA VAL A 26 5.98 -17.39 -20.45
C VAL A 26 5.74 -16.29 -19.40
N MET A 27 6.19 -15.06 -19.64
CA MET A 27 5.92 -13.92 -18.75
C MET A 27 4.41 -13.64 -18.63
N GLU A 28 3.67 -13.75 -19.74
CA GLU A 28 2.22 -13.61 -19.73
C GLU A 28 1.57 -14.69 -18.84
N ILE A 29 1.96 -15.96 -19.02
CA ILE A 29 1.48 -17.08 -18.20
C ILE A 29 1.83 -16.88 -16.72
N GLN A 30 3.08 -16.53 -16.40
CA GLN A 30 3.53 -16.26 -15.03
C GLN A 30 2.69 -15.16 -14.38
N SER A 31 2.39 -14.08 -15.12
CA SER A 31 1.54 -12.98 -14.64
C SER A 31 0.12 -13.46 -14.34
N LYS A 32 -0.49 -14.26 -15.23
CA LYS A 32 -1.84 -14.82 -14.99
C LYS A 32 -1.86 -15.77 -13.80
N LEU A 33 -0.86 -16.65 -13.69
CA LEU A 33 -0.73 -17.57 -12.55
C LEU A 33 -0.49 -16.81 -11.23
N ALA A 34 0.28 -15.72 -11.25
CA ALA A 34 0.52 -14.90 -10.07
C ALA A 34 -0.77 -14.26 -9.56
N ASN A 35 -1.56 -13.69 -10.46
CA ASN A 35 -2.84 -13.07 -10.11
C ASN A 35 -3.86 -14.06 -9.55
N LEU A 36 -3.75 -15.33 -9.94
CA LEU A 36 -4.59 -16.44 -9.49
C LEU A 36 -4.02 -17.19 -8.27
N GLY A 37 -2.88 -16.76 -7.74
CA GLY A 37 -2.27 -17.37 -6.57
C GLY A 37 -1.63 -18.73 -6.82
N PHE A 38 -1.15 -19.01 -8.02
CA PHE A 38 -0.35 -20.20 -8.35
C PHE A 38 1.14 -19.92 -8.59
N TYR A 39 1.55 -18.65 -8.63
CA TYR A 39 2.94 -18.25 -8.90
C TYR A 39 3.31 -17.00 -8.08
N PRO A 40 4.59 -16.78 -7.70
CA PRO A 40 5.01 -15.49 -7.16
C PRO A 40 5.05 -14.42 -8.27
N GLY A 41 4.44 -13.25 -8.07
CA GLY A 41 4.57 -12.11 -8.99
C GLY A 41 5.91 -11.38 -8.94
N GLY A 42 5.91 -10.11 -9.32
CA GLY A 42 7.07 -9.22 -9.18
C GLY A 42 8.29 -9.60 -10.03
N GLY A 43 9.49 -9.54 -9.42
CA GLY A 43 10.74 -9.92 -10.07
C GLY A 43 10.86 -11.40 -10.49
N TRP A 44 9.89 -12.25 -10.13
CA TRP A 44 9.80 -13.63 -10.60
C TRP A 44 9.14 -13.76 -11.98
N ILE A 45 8.50 -12.70 -12.47
CA ILE A 45 7.97 -12.65 -13.83
C ILE A 45 9.15 -12.33 -14.76
N ASP A 46 9.86 -13.37 -15.15
CA ASP A 46 11.16 -13.32 -15.83
C ASP A 46 11.19 -14.07 -17.17
N GLY A 47 10.11 -14.78 -17.50
CA GLY A 47 10.00 -15.61 -18.69
C GLY A 47 10.75 -16.94 -18.58
N ASP A 48 11.22 -17.31 -17.39
CA ASP A 48 11.88 -18.59 -17.15
C ASP A 48 10.89 -19.66 -16.69
N ILE A 49 10.73 -20.68 -17.53
CA ILE A 49 9.98 -21.89 -17.18
C ILE A 49 10.89 -22.96 -16.53
N GLY A 50 12.20 -22.68 -16.46
CA GLY A 50 13.29 -23.51 -15.96
C GLY A 50 13.62 -24.71 -16.84
N ASN A 51 14.81 -25.28 -16.60
CA ASN A 51 15.33 -26.46 -17.32
C ASN A 51 14.55 -27.74 -16.97
N ASP A 52 14.76 -28.81 -17.75
CA ASP A 52 13.94 -30.03 -17.72
C ASP A 52 13.84 -30.61 -16.30
N GLY A 53 12.60 -30.78 -15.82
CA GLY A 53 12.28 -31.13 -14.44
C GLY A 53 10.93 -30.55 -14.00
N ARG A 54 10.21 -31.20 -13.08
CA ARG A 54 8.88 -30.76 -12.61
C ARG A 54 8.95 -29.68 -11.51
N ASP A 55 10.14 -29.36 -11.01
CA ASP A 55 10.32 -28.59 -9.77
C ASP A 55 10.49 -27.08 -9.95
N THR A 56 10.34 -26.58 -11.18
CA THR A 56 10.39 -25.14 -11.45
C THR A 56 9.08 -24.49 -10.98
N PHE A 57 9.14 -23.28 -10.42
CA PHE A 57 7.95 -22.61 -9.90
C PHE A 57 6.88 -22.44 -10.98
N THR A 58 7.27 -22.11 -12.21
CA THR A 58 6.35 -21.84 -13.31
C THR A 58 5.62 -23.13 -13.71
N TRP A 59 6.37 -24.23 -13.85
CA TRP A 59 5.80 -25.52 -14.22
C TRP A 59 4.89 -26.09 -13.13
N LYS A 60 5.31 -26.01 -11.86
CA LYS A 60 4.50 -26.43 -10.71
C LYS A 60 3.23 -25.59 -10.59
N GLY A 61 3.33 -24.27 -10.77
CA GLY A 61 2.19 -23.36 -10.75
C GLY A 61 1.17 -23.68 -11.84
N LEU A 62 1.64 -23.87 -13.08
CA LEU A 62 0.78 -24.23 -14.21
C LEU A 62 0.11 -25.59 -14.01
N GLY A 63 0.82 -26.60 -13.50
CA GLY A 63 0.24 -27.91 -13.18
C GLY A 63 -0.80 -27.85 -12.08
N THR A 64 -0.54 -27.10 -11.01
CA THR A 64 -1.49 -26.94 -9.91
C THR A 64 -2.75 -26.20 -10.38
N PHE A 65 -2.59 -25.17 -11.21
CA PHE A 65 -3.69 -24.46 -11.86
C PHE A 65 -4.55 -25.37 -12.74
N CYS A 66 -3.92 -26.14 -13.63
CA CYS A 66 -4.62 -27.10 -14.50
C CYS A 66 -5.41 -28.13 -13.68
N GLN A 67 -4.78 -28.70 -12.64
CA GLN A 67 -5.44 -29.64 -11.73
C GLN A 67 -6.65 -29.00 -11.04
N ALA A 68 -6.51 -27.78 -10.53
CA ALA A 68 -7.58 -27.08 -9.82
C ALA A 68 -8.80 -26.77 -10.72
N LEU A 69 -8.60 -26.68 -12.04
CA LEU A 69 -9.66 -26.42 -13.02
C LEU A 69 -10.10 -27.67 -13.81
N GLY A 70 -9.72 -28.86 -13.36
CA GLY A 70 -10.15 -30.13 -13.96
C GLY A 70 -9.46 -30.50 -15.28
N LEU A 71 -8.34 -29.84 -15.62
CA LEU A 71 -7.49 -30.19 -16.75
C LEU A 71 -6.49 -31.28 -16.35
N THR A 72 -7.01 -32.43 -15.90
CA THR A 72 -6.22 -33.52 -15.33
C THR A 72 -5.20 -34.07 -16.31
N GLY A 73 -3.96 -34.28 -15.83
CA GLY A 73 -2.85 -34.79 -16.65
C GLY A 73 -2.13 -33.73 -17.48
N LEU A 74 -2.55 -32.46 -17.42
CA LEU A 74 -1.88 -31.31 -18.04
C LEU A 74 -1.23 -30.39 -16.99
N PRO A 75 -0.21 -29.59 -17.37
CA PRO A 75 0.51 -29.63 -18.64
C PRO A 75 1.47 -30.84 -18.70
N THR A 76 1.82 -31.28 -19.92
CA THR A 76 2.86 -32.29 -20.17
C THR A 76 4.00 -31.69 -20.99
N THR A 77 5.10 -32.44 -21.16
CA THR A 77 6.20 -32.01 -22.05
C THR A 77 5.76 -31.86 -23.51
N ALA A 78 4.80 -32.68 -23.95
CA ALA A 78 4.22 -32.63 -25.30
C ALA A 78 3.14 -31.54 -25.44
N ILE A 79 2.39 -31.25 -24.38
CA ILE A 79 1.31 -30.26 -24.35
C ILE A 79 1.55 -29.36 -23.15
N ALA A 80 2.41 -28.35 -23.33
CA ALA A 80 2.68 -27.37 -22.30
C ALA A 80 1.58 -26.31 -22.23
N ILE A 81 1.11 -25.85 -23.39
CA ILE A 81 -0.04 -24.96 -23.50
C ILE A 81 -0.83 -25.25 -24.77
N ASN A 82 -2.15 -25.15 -24.67
CA ASN A 82 -3.12 -25.31 -25.75
C ASN A 82 -4.27 -24.31 -25.54
N LYS A 83 -5.23 -24.32 -26.46
CA LYS A 83 -6.44 -23.49 -26.40
C LYS A 83 -7.17 -23.57 -25.06
N ALA A 84 -7.38 -24.78 -24.50
CA ALA A 84 -8.12 -24.95 -23.25
C ALA A 84 -7.42 -24.31 -22.05
N ILE A 85 -6.10 -24.52 -21.93
CA ILE A 85 -5.28 -23.90 -20.86
C ILE A 85 -5.28 -22.37 -21.02
N ALA A 86 -5.06 -21.86 -22.24
CA ALA A 86 -5.01 -20.43 -22.51
C ALA A 86 -6.35 -19.73 -22.20
N GLN A 87 -7.47 -20.32 -22.62
CA GLN A 87 -8.82 -19.81 -22.30
C GLN A 87 -9.05 -19.73 -20.80
N LYS A 88 -8.66 -20.77 -20.03
CA LYS A 88 -8.80 -20.75 -18.58
C LYS A 88 -7.89 -19.70 -17.93
N LEU A 89 -6.65 -19.51 -18.39
CA LEU A 89 -5.75 -18.47 -17.86
C LEU A 89 -6.31 -17.06 -18.06
N LEU A 90 -6.99 -16.80 -19.18
CA LEU A 90 -7.57 -15.48 -19.48
C LEU A 90 -8.93 -15.23 -18.81
N SER A 91 -9.79 -16.25 -18.75
CA SER A 91 -11.18 -16.08 -18.27
C SER A 91 -11.36 -16.28 -16.77
N THR A 92 -10.42 -16.96 -16.10
CA THR A 92 -10.54 -17.23 -14.66
C THR A 92 -10.21 -15.96 -13.87
N LYS A 93 -11.17 -15.48 -13.07
CA LYS A 93 -10.96 -14.35 -12.15
C LYS A 93 -10.41 -14.78 -10.80
N GLN A 94 -10.81 -15.94 -10.30
CA GLN A 94 -10.37 -16.49 -9.02
C GLN A 94 -10.50 -18.01 -9.03
N VAL A 95 -9.70 -18.68 -8.21
CA VAL A 95 -9.86 -20.11 -7.92
C VAL A 95 -10.12 -20.29 -6.42
N ASP A 96 -11.37 -20.62 -6.06
CA ASP A 96 -11.86 -20.70 -4.66
C ASP A 96 -10.98 -21.53 -3.73
N SER A 97 -10.38 -22.61 -4.23
CA SER A 97 -9.54 -23.50 -3.42
C SER A 97 -8.29 -22.80 -2.90
N VAL A 98 -7.77 -21.78 -3.60
CA VAL A 98 -6.63 -20.98 -3.15
C VAL A 98 -6.97 -20.26 -1.85
N LEU A 99 -8.15 -19.61 -1.78
CA LEU A 99 -8.59 -18.91 -0.58
C LEU A 99 -8.99 -19.88 0.53
N LYS A 100 -9.73 -20.96 0.21
CA LYS A 100 -10.19 -21.96 1.19
C LYS A 100 -9.04 -22.70 1.89
N THR A 101 -7.88 -22.80 1.26
CA THR A 101 -6.69 -23.49 1.81
C THR A 101 -5.64 -22.52 2.38
N ALA A 102 -5.91 -21.21 2.36
CA ALA A 102 -5.05 -20.17 2.90
C ALA A 102 -5.15 -20.12 4.44
N THR A 103 -4.48 -21.07 5.11
CA THR A 103 -4.28 -21.04 6.56
C THR A 103 -3.00 -20.26 6.89
N GLN A 104 -2.86 -19.78 8.12
CA GLN A 104 -1.65 -19.07 8.54
C GLN A 104 -0.37 -19.88 8.25
N SER A 105 -0.39 -21.19 8.55
CA SER A 105 0.75 -22.08 8.32
C SER A 105 1.04 -22.27 6.83
N SER A 106 0.02 -22.46 5.98
CA SER A 106 0.23 -22.65 4.54
C SER A 106 0.73 -21.38 3.85
N ILE A 107 0.21 -20.22 4.25
CA ILE A 107 0.65 -18.92 3.75
C ILE A 107 2.07 -18.61 4.21
N LEU A 108 2.40 -18.82 5.48
CA LEU A 108 3.75 -18.61 5.99
C LEU A 108 4.76 -19.49 5.26
N ALA A 109 4.48 -20.79 5.10
CA ALA A 109 5.35 -21.72 4.39
C ALA A 109 5.56 -21.29 2.92
N ARG A 110 4.50 -20.82 2.25
CA ARG A 110 4.58 -20.29 0.89
C ARG A 110 5.45 -19.03 0.81
N LEU A 111 5.24 -18.07 1.71
CA LEU A 111 6.02 -16.83 1.75
C LEU A 111 7.49 -17.10 2.08
N GLN A 112 7.79 -18.04 2.99
CA GLN A 112 9.16 -18.49 3.28
C GLN A 112 9.82 -19.14 2.06
N ALA A 113 9.09 -19.98 1.31
CA ALA A 113 9.61 -20.60 0.09
C ALA A 113 9.92 -19.56 -1.00
N ILE A 114 9.10 -18.51 -1.12
CA ILE A 114 9.35 -17.37 -2.02
C ILE A 114 10.58 -16.60 -1.54
N GLN A 115 10.63 -16.24 -0.25
CA GLN A 115 11.74 -15.50 0.37
C GLN A 115 13.09 -16.19 0.12
N ASN A 116 13.20 -17.49 0.44
CA ASN A 116 14.44 -18.25 0.37
C ASN A 116 15.00 -18.42 -1.06
N LYS A 117 14.15 -18.23 -2.07
CA LYS A 117 14.50 -18.43 -3.48
C LYS A 117 14.40 -17.14 -4.31
N SER A 118 14.13 -16.00 -3.67
CA SER A 118 13.93 -14.73 -4.38
C SER A 118 15.23 -14.18 -4.94
N PRO A 119 15.22 -13.65 -6.18
CA PRO A 119 16.41 -13.07 -6.79
C PRO A 119 16.90 -11.85 -5.98
N ILE A 120 18.22 -11.68 -5.92
CA ILE A 120 18.84 -10.51 -5.29
C ILE A 120 18.60 -9.30 -6.20
N VAL A 121 17.85 -8.31 -5.72
CA VAL A 121 17.51 -7.09 -6.50
C VAL A 121 18.51 -5.96 -6.27
N ASN A 122 19.32 -6.03 -5.21
CA ASN A 122 20.38 -5.08 -4.89
C ASN A 122 21.55 -5.80 -4.20
N GLY A 123 22.78 -5.60 -4.64
CA GLY A 123 23.97 -6.22 -4.03
C GLY A 123 24.21 -5.84 -2.55
N ASN A 124 23.58 -4.76 -2.07
CA ASN A 124 23.66 -4.29 -0.69
C ASN A 124 22.46 -4.74 0.17
N THR A 125 21.53 -5.52 -0.37
CA THR A 125 20.34 -6.00 0.35
C THR A 125 20.16 -7.50 0.08
N PRO A 126 20.11 -8.36 1.11
CA PRO A 126 19.84 -9.78 0.91
C PRO A 126 18.59 -9.97 0.04
N GLY A 127 18.59 -11.03 -0.79
CA GLY A 127 17.41 -11.40 -1.58
C GLY A 127 16.18 -11.46 -0.66
N SER A 128 15.22 -10.58 -0.90
CA SER A 128 13.98 -10.51 -0.13
C SER A 128 12.80 -10.44 -1.07
N GLY A 129 11.92 -11.44 -0.97
CA GLY A 129 10.80 -11.62 -1.89
C GLY A 129 9.82 -10.46 -1.87
N PHE A 130 9.77 -9.74 -0.75
CA PHE A 130 8.94 -8.55 -0.58
C PHE A 130 9.62 -7.27 -1.10
N VAL A 131 10.93 -7.12 -0.86
CA VAL A 131 11.74 -5.98 -1.34
C VAL A 131 11.83 -5.99 -2.87
N ALA A 132 11.80 -7.19 -3.48
CA ALA A 132 11.89 -7.39 -4.92
C ALA A 132 10.64 -7.01 -5.73
N ARG A 133 9.52 -6.66 -5.08
CA ARG A 133 8.30 -6.24 -5.79
C ARG A 133 8.48 -4.84 -6.37
N THR A 134 8.65 -3.82 -5.52
CA THR A 134 8.63 -2.40 -5.92
C THR A 134 7.37 -2.01 -6.71
N LEU A 135 7.07 -0.71 -6.82
CA LEU A 135 5.94 -0.28 -7.65
C LEU A 135 6.11 -0.71 -9.13
N ALA A 136 7.33 -0.74 -9.66
CA ALA A 136 7.61 -1.04 -11.06
C ALA A 136 7.26 -2.47 -11.51
N LYS A 137 6.99 -3.37 -10.55
CA LYS A 137 6.50 -4.74 -10.83
C LYS A 137 5.13 -5.01 -10.20
N SER A 138 4.45 -3.96 -9.73
CA SER A 138 3.10 -4.07 -9.20
C SER A 138 2.11 -4.30 -10.35
N PRO A 139 1.13 -5.21 -10.21
CA PRO A 139 0.01 -5.29 -11.14
C PRO A 139 -0.86 -4.02 -11.15
N PHE A 140 -0.72 -3.16 -10.14
CA PHE A 140 -1.51 -1.93 -9.96
C PHE A 140 -0.71 -0.66 -10.23
N GLN A 141 0.49 -0.76 -10.83
CA GLN A 141 1.34 0.41 -11.10
C GLN A 141 0.61 1.51 -11.87
N SER A 142 -0.16 1.13 -12.89
CA SER A 142 -0.87 2.08 -13.75
C SER A 142 -1.98 2.83 -13.04
N PHE A 143 -2.45 2.34 -11.89
CA PHE A 143 -3.58 2.92 -11.16
C PHE A 143 -3.20 4.09 -10.25
N VAL A 144 -1.90 4.32 -9.99
CA VAL A 144 -1.46 5.34 -9.04
C VAL A 144 -1.96 6.74 -9.41
N ALA A 145 -2.05 7.06 -10.69
CA ALA A 145 -2.59 8.34 -11.17
C ALA A 145 -4.08 8.49 -10.87
N ASP A 146 -4.82 7.38 -10.90
CA ASP A 146 -6.27 7.32 -10.74
C ASP A 146 -6.73 7.09 -9.30
N TYR A 147 -5.81 6.84 -8.35
CA TYR A 147 -6.14 6.64 -6.94
C TYR A 147 -7.07 7.71 -6.35
N PRO A 148 -6.88 9.03 -6.62
CA PRO A 148 -7.82 10.03 -6.14
C PRO A 148 -9.25 9.84 -6.66
N THR A 149 -9.38 9.49 -7.94
CA THR A 149 -10.68 9.20 -8.56
C THR A 149 -11.34 7.99 -7.91
N PHE A 150 -10.59 6.91 -7.71
CA PHE A 150 -11.09 5.70 -7.04
C PHE A 150 -11.53 5.98 -5.59
N LEU A 151 -10.75 6.76 -4.84
CA LEU A 151 -11.13 7.16 -3.47
C LEU A 151 -12.34 8.10 -3.43
N ALA A 152 -12.64 8.84 -4.49
CA ALA A 152 -13.81 9.71 -4.56
C ALA A 152 -15.13 8.96 -4.83
N GLN A 153 -15.04 7.72 -5.29
CA GLN A 153 -16.22 6.91 -5.59
C GLN A 153 -16.97 6.50 -4.33
N LYS A 154 -18.27 6.26 -4.51
CA LYS A 154 -19.16 5.69 -3.49
C LYS A 154 -19.83 4.44 -4.03
N PRO A 155 -20.32 3.55 -3.14
CA PRO A 155 -21.09 2.39 -3.55
C PRO A 155 -22.30 2.78 -4.38
N ASP A 156 -22.43 2.17 -5.55
CA ASP A 156 -23.53 2.37 -6.49
C ASP A 156 -24.56 1.22 -6.42
N GLY A 157 -24.29 0.20 -5.61
CA GLY A 157 -25.13 -0.99 -5.45
C GLY A 157 -25.08 -1.98 -6.61
N THR A 158 -24.24 -1.74 -7.62
CA THR A 158 -24.10 -2.61 -8.81
C THR A 158 -22.66 -3.02 -9.08
N THR A 159 -21.76 -2.05 -9.25
CA THR A 159 -20.34 -2.27 -9.56
C THR A 159 -19.45 -2.07 -8.33
N ILE A 160 -19.87 -1.19 -7.41
CA ILE A 160 -19.21 -0.92 -6.15
C ILE A 160 -20.19 -1.30 -5.03
N ILE A 161 -19.91 -2.43 -4.40
CA ILE A 161 -20.75 -3.01 -3.37
C ILE A 161 -20.22 -2.62 -1.99
N SER A 162 -21.13 -2.34 -1.06
CA SER A 162 -20.81 -2.13 0.34
C SER A 162 -21.45 -3.16 1.23
N TYR A 163 -20.91 -3.34 2.44
CA TYR A 163 -21.39 -4.31 3.41
C TYR A 163 -22.52 -3.77 4.30
N GLY A 164 -22.95 -2.52 4.10
CA GLY A 164 -23.98 -1.90 4.93
C GLY A 164 -23.50 -1.65 6.35
N ASP A 165 -24.45 -1.61 7.29
CA ASP A 165 -24.19 -1.43 8.72
C ASP A 165 -23.72 -2.71 9.41
N SER A 166 -23.98 -3.87 8.83
CA SER A 166 -23.58 -5.15 9.39
C SER A 166 -23.41 -6.20 8.31
N PHE A 167 -22.44 -7.10 8.49
CA PHE A 167 -22.19 -8.23 7.61
C PHE A 167 -22.10 -9.52 8.40
N THR A 168 -22.76 -10.58 7.93
CA THR A 168 -22.64 -11.91 8.53
C THR A 168 -21.61 -12.73 7.77
N LEU A 169 -20.53 -13.08 8.45
CA LEU A 169 -19.48 -13.95 7.91
C LEU A 169 -20.03 -15.35 7.67
N SER A 170 -19.36 -16.14 6.83
CA SER A 170 -19.70 -17.55 6.60
C SER A 170 -19.65 -18.42 7.87
N THR A 171 -18.98 -17.94 8.92
CA THR A 171 -18.95 -18.56 10.26
C THR A 171 -20.22 -18.29 11.09
N GLY A 172 -21.13 -17.45 10.60
CA GLY A 172 -22.29 -16.95 11.35
C GLY A 172 -21.99 -15.75 12.26
N THR A 173 -20.73 -15.31 12.34
CA THR A 173 -20.35 -14.13 13.14
C THR A 173 -20.87 -12.86 12.46
N VAL A 174 -21.61 -12.04 13.21
CA VAL A 174 -22.10 -10.74 12.74
C VAL A 174 -21.05 -9.67 13.07
N VAL A 175 -20.57 -8.99 12.03
CA VAL A 175 -19.68 -7.84 12.11
C VAL A 175 -20.52 -6.58 11.99
N ASN A 176 -20.41 -5.67 12.95
CA ASN A 176 -21.14 -4.40 12.95
C ASN A 176 -20.17 -3.23 12.66
N PHE A 177 -20.61 -2.29 11.83
CA PHE A 177 -19.91 -1.06 11.52
C PHE A 177 -20.54 0.10 12.30
N SER A 178 -19.71 0.85 13.02
CA SER A 178 -20.14 2.01 13.82
C SER A 178 -19.72 3.30 13.14
N ASP A 179 -20.30 4.43 13.54
CA ASP A 179 -19.88 5.73 13.03
C ASP A 179 -18.37 5.95 13.24
N TYR A 180 -17.74 6.56 12.24
CA TYR A 180 -16.32 6.87 12.31
C TYR A 180 -16.11 7.94 13.40
N PRO A 181 -15.17 7.75 14.36
CA PRO A 181 -15.14 8.60 15.55
C PRO A 181 -14.75 10.02 15.21
N ASP A 182 -15.21 10.98 16.01
CA ASP A 182 -14.87 12.39 15.88
C ASP A 182 -13.40 12.66 16.23
N LEU A 183 -12.91 13.86 15.90
CA LEU A 183 -11.58 14.30 16.30
C LEU A 183 -11.47 14.29 17.84
N GLY A 184 -10.40 13.67 18.34
CA GLY A 184 -10.12 13.59 19.78
C GLY A 184 -10.79 12.41 20.48
N GLU A 185 -11.59 11.63 19.76
CA GLU A 185 -12.24 10.43 20.29
C GLU A 185 -11.53 9.15 19.82
N LYS A 186 -11.50 8.15 20.71
CA LYS A 186 -11.00 6.80 20.39
C LYS A 186 -12.19 5.90 20.05
N PRO A 187 -12.12 5.11 18.96
CA PRO A 187 -13.14 4.10 18.69
C PRO A 187 -13.10 2.98 19.73
N THR A 188 -14.20 2.23 19.83
CA THR A 188 -14.17 0.89 20.39
C THR A 188 -13.41 -0.03 19.44
N ILE A 189 -12.31 -0.62 19.93
CA ILE A 189 -11.47 -1.55 19.16
C ILE A 189 -11.62 -2.95 19.74
N ASP A 190 -11.93 -3.93 18.89
CA ASP A 190 -11.82 -5.34 19.27
C ASP A 190 -10.34 -5.75 19.36
N ASN A 191 -9.81 -5.75 20.58
CA ASN A 191 -8.41 -6.09 20.86
C ASN A 191 -8.07 -7.59 20.66
N ASN A 192 -9.05 -8.45 20.39
CA ASN A 192 -8.84 -9.86 20.11
C ASN A 192 -9.01 -10.20 18.61
N GLY A 193 -9.55 -9.27 17.82
CA GLY A 193 -9.82 -9.46 16.40
C GLY A 193 -8.58 -9.74 15.55
N LEU A 194 -7.39 -9.39 16.04
CA LEU A 194 -6.11 -9.68 15.40
C LEU A 194 -5.25 -10.67 16.22
N SER A 195 -5.85 -11.45 17.11
CA SER A 195 -5.12 -12.42 17.96
C SER A 195 -4.48 -13.57 17.17
N PHE A 196 -4.96 -13.85 15.95
CA PHE A 196 -4.37 -14.82 15.04
C PHE A 196 -2.99 -14.41 14.49
N LEU A 197 -2.63 -13.11 14.59
CA LEU A 197 -1.31 -12.65 14.17
C LEU A 197 -0.21 -13.27 15.04
N SER A 198 0.92 -13.61 14.41
CA SER A 198 2.11 -14.16 15.08
C SER A 198 2.47 -13.39 16.36
N SER A 199 2.99 -14.10 17.36
CA SER A 199 3.52 -13.50 18.59
C SER A 199 4.61 -12.45 18.33
N ASN A 200 5.32 -12.54 17.20
CA ASN A 200 6.32 -11.55 16.78
C ASN A 200 5.71 -10.19 16.38
N ILE A 201 4.41 -10.13 16.09
CA ILE A 201 3.68 -8.88 15.86
C ILE A 201 3.12 -8.44 17.20
N SER A 202 3.80 -7.50 17.85
CA SER A 202 3.43 -7.00 19.18
C SER A 202 2.25 -6.02 19.17
N HIS A 203 2.14 -5.22 18.10
CA HIS A 203 1.11 -4.19 17.93
C HIS A 203 0.53 -4.26 16.52
N ALA A 204 -0.80 -4.21 16.41
CA ALA A 204 -1.50 -4.15 15.14
C ALA A 204 -2.85 -3.43 15.31
N CYS A 205 -3.29 -2.76 14.24
CA CYS A 205 -4.61 -2.16 14.16
C CYS A 205 -5.11 -2.33 12.72
N LEU A 206 -6.39 -2.62 12.55
CA LEU A 206 -7.07 -2.68 11.26
C LEU A 206 -8.38 -1.88 11.38
N CYS A 207 -8.63 -1.02 10.40
CA CYS A 207 -9.88 -0.31 10.25
C CYS A 207 -10.52 -0.73 8.94
N ILE A 208 -11.73 -1.28 9.00
CA ILE A 208 -12.50 -1.70 7.83
C ILE A 208 -13.66 -0.75 7.67
N GLY A 209 -13.74 -0.09 6.52
CA GLY A 209 -14.82 0.85 6.19
C GLY A 209 -15.97 0.16 5.47
N SER A 210 -17.19 0.63 5.72
CA SER A 210 -18.41 0.24 5.00
C SER A 210 -19.35 1.43 4.89
N PHE A 211 -20.21 1.44 3.89
CA PHE A 211 -21.27 2.42 3.71
C PHE A 211 -22.62 1.72 3.87
N SER A 212 -23.57 2.41 4.48
CA SER A 212 -24.96 1.97 4.52
C SER A 212 -25.59 2.07 3.12
N ASP A 213 -25.28 3.15 2.39
CA ASP A 213 -25.71 3.42 1.01
C ASP A 213 -24.80 4.47 0.34
N GLY A 214 -25.08 4.83 -0.93
CA GLY A 214 -24.30 5.83 -1.67
C GLY A 214 -24.44 7.28 -1.15
N GLY A 215 -25.43 7.58 -0.31
CA GLY A 215 -25.61 8.88 0.34
C GLY A 215 -24.89 8.97 1.69
N SER A 216 -24.66 7.84 2.35
CA SER A 216 -24.14 7.78 3.71
C SER A 216 -22.69 8.25 3.82
N GLN A 217 -22.31 8.61 5.04
CA GLN A 217 -20.92 8.67 5.44
C GLN A 217 -20.39 7.25 5.64
N ILE A 218 -19.07 7.12 5.61
CA ILE A 218 -18.43 5.84 5.87
C ILE A 218 -18.51 5.50 7.38
N LYS A 219 -18.88 4.26 7.68
CA LYS A 219 -18.82 3.63 9.00
C LYS A 219 -17.61 2.71 9.08
N ALA A 220 -17.15 2.42 10.28
CA ALA A 220 -15.93 1.67 10.51
C ALA A 220 -16.11 0.52 11.53
N HIS A 221 -15.33 -0.53 11.31
CA HIS A 221 -15.11 -1.61 12.24
C HIS A 221 -13.61 -1.69 12.57
N TRP A 222 -13.27 -1.65 13.85
CA TRP A 222 -11.88 -1.55 14.32
C TRP A 222 -11.45 -2.84 15.03
N LEU A 223 -10.36 -3.44 14.54
CA LEU A 223 -9.73 -4.61 15.13
C LEU A 223 -8.31 -4.27 15.57
N GLY A 224 -7.84 -4.90 16.63
CA GLY A 224 -6.58 -4.56 17.25
C GLY A 224 -5.84 -5.73 17.88
N LYS A 225 -4.55 -5.50 18.12
CA LYS A 225 -3.68 -6.22 19.05
C LYS A 225 -2.79 -5.17 19.70
N ASN A 226 -3.00 -4.88 20.99
CA ASN A 226 -2.37 -3.74 21.67
C ASN A 226 -2.49 -2.41 20.88
N ALA A 227 -3.61 -2.19 20.19
CA ALA A 227 -3.70 -1.18 19.13
C ALA A 227 -3.52 0.26 19.62
N LEU A 228 -3.92 0.54 20.86
CA LEU A 228 -3.87 1.87 21.48
C LEU A 228 -2.57 2.12 22.26
N ASN A 229 -1.77 1.08 22.51
CA ASN A 229 -0.55 1.21 23.27
C ASN A 229 0.53 1.83 22.39
N SER A 230 1.08 2.95 22.82
CA SER A 230 2.18 3.61 22.12
C SER A 230 3.44 2.76 22.19
N THR A 231 4.16 2.68 21.08
CA THR A 231 5.45 2.01 21.00
C THR A 231 6.46 2.92 20.31
N ASN A 232 7.73 2.75 20.65
CA ASN A 232 8.80 3.52 20.03
C ASN A 232 8.95 3.10 18.57
N LEU A 233 8.58 4.01 17.68
CA LEU A 233 8.78 3.88 16.25
C LEU A 233 10.18 4.37 15.90
N TRP A 234 11.06 3.40 15.67
CA TRP A 234 12.40 3.62 15.09
C TRP A 234 12.34 3.86 13.57
N TRP A 235 11.15 3.90 12.98
CA TRP A 235 10.93 3.68 11.56
C TRP A 235 10.45 4.91 10.79
N SER A 236 10.59 4.82 9.47
CA SER A 236 10.15 5.86 8.52
C SER A 236 8.64 5.99 8.39
N THR A 237 7.85 5.12 9.04
CA THR A 237 6.40 4.99 8.86
C THR A 237 5.60 6.22 9.27
N SER A 238 6.14 7.07 10.14
CA SER A 238 5.46 8.26 10.64
C SER A 238 5.76 9.55 9.87
N LYS A 239 6.63 9.51 8.85
CA LYS A 239 7.09 10.74 8.17
C LYS A 239 6.01 11.48 7.39
N PHE A 240 4.95 10.78 6.96
CA PHE A 240 3.82 11.39 6.26
C PHE A 240 2.99 12.32 7.18
N ILE A 241 3.10 12.20 8.51
CA ILE A 241 2.33 13.00 9.46
C ILE A 241 2.65 14.50 9.31
N GLY A 242 3.93 14.84 9.15
CA GLY A 242 4.34 16.23 8.90
C GLY A 242 3.77 16.78 7.59
N VAL A 243 3.68 15.94 6.55
CA VAL A 243 3.07 16.32 5.26
C VAL A 243 1.59 16.66 5.44
N LEU A 244 0.83 15.79 6.12
CA LEU A 244 -0.60 16.04 6.37
C LEU A 244 -0.81 17.32 7.17
N ASN A 245 0.01 17.56 8.19
CA ASN A 245 -0.06 18.79 8.96
C ASN A 245 0.26 20.02 8.11
N ALA A 246 1.28 19.98 7.26
CA ALA A 246 1.61 21.07 6.34
C ALA A 246 0.46 21.36 5.37
N VAL A 247 -0.18 20.34 4.79
CA VAL A 247 -1.38 20.51 3.94
C VAL A 247 -2.50 21.22 4.71
N CYS A 248 -2.79 20.78 5.93
CA CYS A 248 -3.81 21.41 6.78
C CYS A 248 -3.50 22.89 7.03
N GLN A 249 -2.25 23.23 7.36
CA GLN A 249 -1.83 24.61 7.59
C GLN A 249 -1.87 25.48 6.33
N ILE A 250 -1.43 24.94 5.18
CA ILE A 250 -1.50 25.63 3.89
C ILE A 250 -2.95 25.97 3.57
N ASN A 251 -3.85 24.98 3.64
CA ASN A 251 -5.25 25.21 3.31
C ASN A 251 -6.01 26.03 4.36
N GLN A 252 -5.55 26.05 5.61
CA GLN A 252 -6.07 26.98 6.63
C GLN A 252 -5.73 28.43 6.29
N LYS A 253 -4.51 28.71 5.79
CA LYS A 253 -4.06 30.07 5.42
C LYS A 253 -4.56 30.50 4.05
N SER A 254 -4.68 29.55 3.12
CA SER A 254 -5.14 29.76 1.75
C SER A 254 -5.94 28.55 1.28
N ILE A 255 -7.26 28.61 1.45
CA ILE A 255 -8.19 27.54 1.08
C ILE A 255 -8.16 27.22 -0.43
N ASN A 256 -7.75 28.20 -1.25
CA ASN A 256 -7.68 28.05 -2.68
C ASN A 256 -6.36 27.48 -3.18
N THR A 257 -5.32 27.43 -2.35
CA THR A 257 -4.02 26.86 -2.72
C THR A 257 -4.13 25.34 -2.91
N ASP A 258 -3.59 24.88 -4.02
CA ASP A 258 -3.30 23.48 -4.29
C ASP A 258 -1.81 23.22 -4.03
N VAL A 259 -1.48 22.13 -3.35
CA VAL A 259 -0.07 21.81 -3.07
C VAL A 259 0.68 21.32 -4.31
N ASP A 260 0.01 20.91 -5.38
CA ASP A 260 0.67 20.62 -6.67
C ASP A 260 1.29 21.86 -7.31
N ASP A 261 0.70 23.04 -7.03
CA ASP A 261 1.20 24.34 -7.47
C ASP A 261 2.22 24.96 -6.48
N CYS A 262 2.50 24.27 -5.38
CA CYS A 262 3.41 24.74 -4.34
C CYS A 262 4.85 24.29 -4.58
N VAL A 263 5.79 25.20 -4.30
CA VAL A 263 7.23 24.92 -4.29
C VAL A 263 7.86 25.30 -2.96
N ILE A 264 8.87 24.53 -2.55
CA ILE A 264 9.74 24.83 -1.42
C ILE A 264 11.05 25.41 -1.95
N ILE A 265 11.35 26.64 -1.56
CA ILE A 265 12.49 27.41 -2.07
C ILE A 265 13.70 27.19 -1.15
N LYS A 266 14.79 26.62 -1.70
CA LYS A 266 16.09 26.52 -1.01
C LYS A 266 17.00 27.69 -1.36
N SER A 267 16.95 28.13 -2.61
CA SER A 267 17.67 29.29 -3.13
C SER A 267 16.96 29.81 -4.39
N ALA A 268 17.38 30.94 -4.93
CA ALA A 268 16.82 31.47 -6.18
C ALA A 268 16.82 30.45 -7.34
N SER A 269 17.84 29.59 -7.40
CA SER A 269 18.03 28.57 -8.44
C SER A 269 17.51 27.17 -8.06
N THR A 270 17.25 26.90 -6.78
CA THR A 270 16.85 25.57 -6.31
C THR A 270 15.48 25.61 -5.67
N ARG A 271 14.50 25.01 -6.37
CA ARG A 271 13.11 24.89 -5.94
C ARG A 271 12.68 23.43 -6.04
N TYR A 272 11.96 22.96 -5.04
CA TYR A 272 11.42 21.61 -5.01
C TYR A 272 9.90 21.67 -5.04
N ARG A 273 9.25 20.95 -5.97
CA ARG A 273 7.79 20.82 -5.95
C ARG A 273 7.39 20.04 -4.70
N PHE A 274 6.30 20.47 -4.05
CA PHE A 274 5.80 19.80 -2.84
C PHE A 274 5.54 18.31 -3.10
N HIS A 275 4.77 17.99 -4.15
CA HIS A 275 4.46 16.62 -4.58
C HIS A 275 5.72 15.76 -4.76
N ASP A 276 6.75 16.29 -5.43
CA ASP A 276 7.96 15.53 -5.75
C ASP A 276 8.74 15.15 -4.49
N LEU A 277 8.75 16.02 -3.47
CA LEU A 277 9.35 15.68 -2.17
C LEU A 277 8.55 14.62 -1.42
N VAL A 278 7.22 14.68 -1.43
CA VAL A 278 6.38 13.65 -0.80
C VAL A 278 6.57 12.30 -1.52
N LYS A 279 6.65 12.31 -2.85
CA LYS A 279 6.91 11.13 -3.66
C LYS A 279 8.30 10.55 -3.37
N ASP A 280 9.33 11.39 -3.31
CA ASP A 280 10.70 10.96 -3.01
C ASP A 280 10.83 10.38 -1.58
N MET A 281 10.14 10.99 -0.62
CA MET A 281 10.08 10.51 0.76
C MET A 281 9.62 9.05 0.85
N VAL A 282 8.73 8.60 -0.04
CA VAL A 282 8.19 7.23 -0.04
C VAL A 282 8.86 6.29 -1.05
N SER A 283 9.33 6.81 -2.19
CA SER A 283 9.90 5.99 -3.26
C SER A 283 11.40 5.72 -3.09
N TYR A 284 12.12 6.57 -2.35
CA TYR A 284 13.58 6.49 -2.17
C TYR A 284 14.37 6.57 -3.48
N GLN A 285 13.82 7.26 -4.50
CA GLN A 285 14.38 7.31 -5.86
C GLN A 285 14.95 8.68 -6.25
N GLY A 286 14.89 9.68 -5.37
CA GLY A 286 15.05 11.08 -5.77
C GLY A 286 16.16 11.87 -5.06
N LEU A 287 15.77 13.07 -4.64
CA LEU A 287 16.56 14.29 -4.48
C LEU A 287 17.25 14.40 -3.12
N SER A 288 16.78 13.66 -2.10
CA SER A 288 17.40 13.63 -0.78
C SER A 288 17.05 12.37 0.02
N SER A 289 17.55 12.28 1.25
CA SER A 289 17.15 11.21 2.16
C SER A 289 15.70 11.41 2.63
N SER A 290 14.97 10.30 2.75
CA SER A 290 13.61 10.27 3.33
C SER A 290 13.59 10.90 4.74
N ASN A 291 14.69 10.80 5.51
CA ASN A 291 14.82 11.44 6.82
C ASN A 291 14.82 12.97 6.70
N ALA A 292 15.67 13.54 5.85
CA ALA A 292 15.77 14.99 5.68
C ALA A 292 14.46 15.61 5.16
N ILE A 293 13.74 14.91 4.27
CA ILE A 293 12.42 15.34 3.80
C ILE A 293 11.39 15.25 4.93
N GLY A 294 11.39 14.17 5.73
CA GLY A 294 10.52 14.05 6.90
C GLY A 294 10.75 15.15 7.93
N VAL A 295 12.00 15.55 8.17
CA VAL A 295 12.33 16.65 9.09
C VAL A 295 11.95 18.01 8.50
N LEU A 296 12.09 18.21 7.19
CA LEU A 296 11.58 19.40 6.49
C LEU A 296 10.08 19.58 6.73
N PHE A 297 9.26 18.55 6.52
CA PHE A 297 7.82 18.69 6.75
C PHE A 297 7.45 18.86 8.22
N LYS A 298 8.27 18.33 9.15
CA LYS A 298 8.13 18.62 10.58
C LYS A 298 8.49 20.07 10.93
N SER A 299 9.32 20.77 10.15
CA SER A 299 9.81 22.10 10.52
C SER A 299 8.79 23.22 10.33
N PHE A 300 7.65 22.95 9.67
CA PHE A 300 6.55 23.92 9.54
C PHE A 300 5.73 24.11 10.82
N THR A 301 6.06 23.40 11.90
CA THR A 301 5.52 23.63 13.23
C THR A 301 6.50 23.13 14.29
N LYS A 302 6.35 23.58 15.54
CA LYS A 302 7.08 23.01 16.67
C LYS A 302 6.70 21.54 16.87
N ARG A 303 7.67 20.70 17.23
CA ARG A 303 7.46 19.26 17.49
C ARG A 303 6.42 18.99 18.58
N GLU A 304 6.37 19.78 19.63
CA GLU A 304 5.39 19.67 20.72
C GLU A 304 3.98 19.97 20.21
N VAL A 305 3.85 20.99 19.36
CA VAL A 305 2.58 21.37 18.73
C VAL A 305 2.11 20.28 17.77
N LEU A 306 3.03 19.71 16.98
CA LEU A 306 2.71 18.59 16.09
C LEU A 306 2.29 17.34 16.87
N SER A 307 2.96 17.04 17.98
CA SER A 307 2.61 15.93 18.87
C SER A 307 1.20 16.12 19.45
N ASN A 308 0.88 17.33 19.94
CA ASN A 308 -0.45 17.65 20.45
C ASN A 308 -1.52 17.65 19.34
N TRP A 309 -1.17 18.06 18.13
CA TRP A 309 -2.08 17.99 16.97
C TRP A 309 -2.51 16.55 16.72
N ILE A 310 -1.60 15.56 16.77
CA ILE A 310 -1.98 14.14 16.62
C ILE A 310 -2.91 13.70 17.75
N LYS A 311 -2.64 14.08 18.99
CA LYS A 311 -3.52 13.78 20.15
C LYS A 311 -4.93 14.31 19.93
N GLN A 312 -5.05 15.51 19.39
CA GLN A 312 -6.34 16.12 19.04
C GLN A 312 -7.05 15.41 17.88
N LEU A 313 -6.33 14.75 16.96
CA LEU A 313 -6.95 13.99 15.89
C LEU A 313 -7.40 12.59 16.32
N THR A 314 -6.63 11.93 17.18
CA THR A 314 -6.81 10.50 17.50
C THR A 314 -7.43 10.24 18.87
N GLY A 315 -7.37 11.21 19.79
CA GLY A 315 -7.76 11.04 21.19
C GLY A 315 -6.76 10.24 22.02
N ASN A 316 -5.61 9.85 21.45
CA ASN A 316 -4.61 9.07 22.14
C ASN A 316 -3.58 9.94 22.87
N ASN A 317 -3.84 10.25 24.14
CA ASN A 317 -3.01 11.19 24.90
C ASN A 317 -1.63 10.65 25.33
N THR A 318 -1.38 9.34 25.21
CA THR A 318 -0.12 8.70 25.65
C THR A 318 1.02 8.80 24.65
N LEU A 319 0.75 9.27 23.42
CA LEU A 319 1.77 9.37 22.37
C LEU A 319 2.76 10.51 22.61
N ASP A 320 3.92 10.42 21.97
CA ASP A 320 4.93 11.47 21.92
C ASP A 320 5.64 11.52 20.55
N PHE A 321 5.27 12.49 19.70
CA PHE A 321 5.78 12.61 18.33
C PHE A 321 6.88 13.68 18.16
N ARG A 322 7.90 13.66 19.01
CA ARG A 322 9.00 14.65 18.98
C ARG A 322 10.33 14.12 18.44
N GLY A 323 10.35 12.92 17.88
CA GLY A 323 11.55 12.31 17.29
C GLY A 323 12.12 13.11 16.12
N SER A 324 13.44 13.23 16.05
CA SER A 324 14.17 14.00 15.03
C SER A 324 14.48 13.25 13.73
N TYR A 325 14.24 11.94 13.68
CA TYR A 325 14.71 11.07 12.58
C TYR A 325 16.24 11.07 12.38
N ALA A 326 17.01 11.53 13.37
CA ALA A 326 18.48 11.60 13.34
C ALA A 326 19.03 12.28 12.06
N SER A 327 18.38 13.36 11.61
CA SER A 327 18.76 14.09 10.40
C SER A 327 18.35 15.55 10.49
N ASP A 328 19.02 16.40 9.72
CA ASP A 328 18.65 17.81 9.52
C ASP A 328 17.59 17.93 8.42
N PRO A 329 16.76 18.99 8.43
CA PRO A 329 15.82 19.24 7.34
C PRO A 329 16.54 19.47 6.01
N LEU A 330 15.95 19.01 4.91
CA LEU A 330 16.48 19.23 3.56
C LEU A 330 16.69 20.72 3.22
N VAL A 331 15.81 21.59 3.74
CA VAL A 331 15.85 23.04 3.57
C VAL A 331 15.58 23.69 4.92
N SER A 332 16.39 24.69 5.31
CA SER A 332 16.19 25.49 6.52
C SER A 332 16.82 26.88 6.37
N PRO A 333 16.08 27.98 6.64
CA PRO A 333 14.63 28.01 6.82
C PRO A 333 13.92 27.57 5.52
N ALA A 334 12.74 26.97 5.65
CA ALA A 334 11.95 26.52 4.51
C ALA A 334 10.71 27.38 4.33
N GLU A 335 10.41 27.72 3.08
CA GLU A 335 9.23 28.48 2.70
C GLU A 335 8.50 27.79 1.57
N VAL A 336 7.21 27.54 1.76
CA VAL A 336 6.29 27.05 0.74
C VAL A 336 5.65 28.25 0.07
N THR A 337 5.78 28.34 -1.25
CA THR A 337 5.14 29.38 -2.07
C THR A 337 4.21 28.72 -3.08
N ASP A 338 2.99 29.23 -3.18
CA ASP A 338 2.05 28.88 -4.25
C ASP A 338 2.43 29.67 -5.51
N THR A 339 2.77 28.96 -6.58
CA THR A 339 3.28 29.58 -7.82
C THR A 339 2.19 30.27 -8.64
N THR A 340 0.91 30.06 -8.30
CA THR A 340 -0.23 30.74 -8.95
C THR A 340 -0.53 32.10 -8.34
N LEU A 341 -0.09 32.35 -7.10
CA LEU A 341 -0.31 33.60 -6.41
C LEU A 341 0.63 34.67 -6.98
N ARG A 342 0.05 35.78 -7.44
CA ARG A 342 0.79 36.93 -8.00
C ARG A 342 1.73 37.61 -7.00
N MET A 343 1.57 37.34 -5.71
CA MET A 343 2.42 37.86 -4.64
C MET A 343 3.35 36.73 -4.19
N GLY A 344 4.67 36.91 -4.34
CA GLY A 344 5.68 35.95 -3.93
C GLY A 344 5.83 35.77 -2.41
N ASN A 345 4.75 35.94 -1.65
CA ASN A 345 4.72 35.70 -0.21
C ASN A 345 4.57 34.20 0.05
N PRO A 346 5.30 33.65 1.03
CA PRO A 346 5.14 32.25 1.39
C PRO A 346 3.75 32.00 2.01
N VAL A 347 3.10 30.93 1.58
CA VAL A 347 1.86 30.42 2.19
C VAL A 347 2.15 29.69 3.51
N LEU A 348 3.37 29.17 3.68
CA LEU A 348 3.83 28.52 4.89
C LEU A 348 5.35 28.71 5.05
N SER A 349 5.81 29.02 6.26
CA SER A 349 7.23 29.16 6.58
C SER A 349 7.59 28.24 7.75
N SER A 350 8.81 27.72 7.75
CA SER A 350 9.33 26.91 8.85
C SER A 350 9.41 27.73 10.13
N THR A 351 9.15 27.09 11.25
CA THR A 351 9.31 27.67 12.59
C THR A 351 10.60 27.18 13.23
N ASP A 352 10.89 27.66 14.44
CA ASP A 352 11.74 26.90 15.37
C ASP A 352 11.18 25.46 15.50
N LEU A 353 12.04 24.45 15.40
CA LEU A 353 11.60 23.05 15.40
C LEU A 353 11.17 22.58 16.80
N GLY A 354 11.55 23.29 17.87
CA GLY A 354 11.28 22.88 19.25
C GLY A 354 12.13 21.70 19.70
N ALA A 355 11.86 21.21 20.92
CA ALA A 355 12.66 20.17 21.56
C ALA A 355 12.48 18.81 20.87
N ALA A 356 13.60 18.15 20.61
CA ALA A 356 13.63 16.81 20.07
C ALA A 356 13.67 15.75 21.19
N THR A 357 13.06 14.61 20.92
CA THR A 357 13.31 13.35 21.63
C THR A 357 14.08 12.39 20.72
N ASP A 358 14.60 11.30 21.29
CA ASP A 358 15.34 10.29 20.53
C ASP A 358 14.45 9.57 19.50
N THR A 359 13.21 9.26 19.89
CA THR A 359 12.27 8.50 19.07
C THR A 359 10.88 9.14 19.03
N ASN A 360 10.09 8.72 18.05
CA ASN A 360 8.64 8.97 18.07
C ASN A 360 7.98 7.79 18.78
N SER A 361 7.05 8.05 19.69
CA SER A 361 6.19 7.05 20.31
C SER A 361 4.75 7.24 19.83
N LEU A 362 4.23 6.26 19.09
CA LEU A 362 2.89 6.28 18.49
C LEU A 362 2.29 4.88 18.60
N ALA A 363 0.96 4.78 18.65
CA ALA A 363 0.27 3.50 18.60
C ALA A 363 -0.02 3.08 17.16
N ALA A 364 -0.27 1.78 16.93
CA ALA A 364 -0.70 1.29 15.62
C ALA A 364 -2.02 1.97 15.19
N TYR A 365 -2.91 2.21 16.15
CA TYR A 365 -4.14 2.98 15.94
C TYR A 365 -3.88 4.38 15.39
N ASP A 366 -2.91 5.13 15.92
CA ASP A 366 -2.67 6.51 15.49
C ASP A 366 -2.30 6.58 14.00
N LEU A 367 -1.45 5.66 13.54
CA LEU A 367 -1.06 5.57 12.13
C LEU A 367 -2.24 5.17 11.22
N VAL A 368 -3.03 4.17 11.63
CA VAL A 368 -4.20 3.71 10.88
C VAL A 368 -5.28 4.79 10.82
N ARG A 369 -5.49 5.51 11.92
CA ARG A 369 -6.40 6.65 12.00
C ARG A 369 -6.00 7.74 11.02
N LEU A 370 -4.74 8.16 10.98
CA LEU A 370 -4.29 9.20 10.06
C LEU A 370 -4.34 8.78 8.59
N ILE A 371 -4.01 7.52 8.26
CA ILE A 371 -4.12 7.00 6.89
C ILE A 371 -5.58 6.87 6.45
N SER A 372 -6.48 6.41 7.33
CA SER A 372 -7.92 6.34 7.01
C SER A 372 -8.54 7.73 6.89
N MET A 373 -8.11 8.71 7.67
CA MET A 373 -8.50 10.11 7.48
C MET A 373 -8.08 10.66 6.12
N LEU A 374 -6.87 10.33 5.64
CA LEU A 374 -6.42 10.69 4.30
C LEU A 374 -7.24 9.97 3.22
N GLY A 375 -7.34 8.63 3.31
CA GLY A 375 -7.98 7.81 2.29
C GLY A 375 -9.48 8.01 2.17
N TRP A 376 -10.17 8.29 3.28
CA TRP A 376 -11.62 8.43 3.31
C TRP A 376 -12.08 9.89 3.49
N HIS A 377 -11.20 10.88 3.36
CA HIS A 377 -11.49 12.30 3.66
C HIS A 377 -12.79 12.83 3.04
N LEU A 378 -13.13 12.42 1.82
CA LEU A 378 -14.37 12.83 1.14
C LEU A 378 -15.62 12.26 1.80
N HIS A 379 -15.51 11.09 2.43
CA HIS A 379 -16.62 10.28 2.97
C HIS A 379 -16.82 10.42 4.47
N LEU A 380 -15.90 11.10 5.15
CA LEU A 380 -15.97 11.36 6.59
C LEU A 380 -16.94 12.51 6.93
N PRO A 381 -17.57 12.50 8.11
CA PRO A 381 -18.21 13.69 8.66
C PRO A 381 -17.20 14.83 8.86
N ALA A 382 -17.68 16.07 8.82
CA ALA A 382 -16.84 17.25 9.05
C ALA A 382 -16.10 17.19 10.41
N THR A 383 -16.71 16.59 11.42
CA THR A 383 -16.17 16.39 12.77
C THR A 383 -15.08 15.33 12.85
N ALA A 384 -14.79 14.59 11.78
CA ALA A 384 -13.74 13.57 11.73
C ALA A 384 -12.71 13.78 10.61
N LYS A 385 -12.85 14.84 9.80
CA LYS A 385 -11.93 15.17 8.70
C LYS A 385 -10.61 15.74 9.20
N LEU A 386 -9.57 15.65 8.37
CA LEU A 386 -8.34 16.42 8.56
C LEU A 386 -8.68 17.93 8.61
N PRO A 387 -8.33 18.66 9.67
CA PRO A 387 -8.75 20.05 9.83
C PRO A 387 -8.27 20.94 8.69
N SER A 388 -9.18 21.74 8.12
CA SER A 388 -8.92 22.69 7.02
C SER A 388 -8.44 22.09 5.69
N ALA A 389 -8.06 20.81 5.63
CA ALA A 389 -7.51 20.18 4.44
C ALA A 389 -8.54 20.12 3.32
N GLN A 390 -8.13 20.54 2.13
CA GLN A 390 -8.93 20.43 0.91
C GLN A 390 -8.56 19.18 0.13
N TRP A 391 -9.54 18.53 -0.49
CA TRP A 391 -9.30 17.30 -1.23
C TRP A 391 -8.28 17.46 -2.35
N LYS A 392 -8.32 18.55 -3.11
CA LYS A 392 -7.34 18.89 -4.17
C LYS A 392 -5.88 18.83 -3.68
N SER A 393 -5.62 19.19 -2.42
CA SER A 393 -4.29 19.09 -1.84
C SER A 393 -3.96 17.67 -1.37
N LEU A 394 -4.96 16.96 -0.83
CA LEU A 394 -4.79 15.60 -0.31
C LEU A 394 -4.60 14.57 -1.43
N GLU A 395 -5.21 14.76 -2.60
CA GLU A 395 -5.01 13.88 -3.76
C GLU A 395 -3.56 13.86 -4.24
N SER A 396 -2.84 15.00 -4.14
CA SER A 396 -1.40 15.06 -4.40
C SER A 396 -0.62 14.14 -3.45
N VAL A 397 -0.98 14.14 -2.17
CA VAL A 397 -0.38 13.25 -1.16
C VAL A 397 -0.74 11.79 -1.44
N VAL A 398 -1.98 11.50 -1.85
CA VAL A 398 -2.43 10.15 -2.22
C VAL A 398 -1.61 9.60 -3.40
N ARG A 399 -1.49 10.37 -4.50
CA ARG A 399 -0.68 10.00 -5.66
C ARG A 399 0.77 9.75 -5.25
N ALA A 400 1.36 10.67 -4.50
CA ALA A 400 2.72 10.55 -4.02
C ALA A 400 2.94 9.30 -3.15
N MET A 401 2.08 9.04 -2.17
CA MET A 401 2.16 7.87 -1.29
C MET A 401 1.89 6.54 -2.02
N GLY A 402 1.20 6.57 -3.16
CA GLY A 402 1.05 5.42 -4.05
C GLY A 402 2.36 4.91 -4.66
N HIS A 403 3.42 5.73 -4.62
CA HIS A 403 4.76 5.39 -5.09
C HIS A 403 5.67 4.71 -4.04
N ASP A 404 5.16 4.39 -2.85
CA ASP A 404 5.94 3.68 -1.83
C ASP A 404 6.46 2.33 -2.38
N THR A 405 7.72 2.02 -2.08
CA THR A 405 8.38 0.83 -2.63
C THR A 405 7.90 -0.47 -1.99
N ALA A 406 7.38 -0.43 -0.76
CA ALA A 406 6.82 -1.60 -0.08
C ALA A 406 5.47 -1.98 -0.70
N ARG A 407 5.48 -3.06 -1.48
CA ARG A 407 4.26 -3.62 -2.08
C ARG A 407 3.77 -4.87 -1.36
N TYR A 408 3.68 -4.81 -0.03
CA TYR A 408 3.20 -5.94 0.79
C TYR A 408 1.77 -6.35 0.46
N VAL A 409 0.91 -5.37 0.15
CA VAL A 409 -0.47 -5.62 -0.27
C VAL A 409 -0.50 -6.41 -1.57
N ASP A 410 0.32 -6.06 -2.56
CA ASP A 410 0.41 -6.83 -3.82
C ASP A 410 0.76 -8.30 -3.54
N VAL A 411 1.74 -8.56 -2.67
CA VAL A 411 2.10 -9.94 -2.28
C VAL A 411 0.94 -10.66 -1.61
N ALA A 412 0.19 -9.99 -0.73
CA ALA A 412 -0.98 -10.58 -0.09
C ALA A 412 -2.06 -10.93 -1.12
N LEU A 413 -2.38 -10.01 -2.04
CA LEU A 413 -3.40 -10.20 -3.06
C LEU A 413 -3.02 -11.30 -4.08
N GLU A 414 -1.75 -11.33 -4.52
CA GLU A 414 -1.18 -12.41 -5.32
C GLU A 414 -1.30 -13.74 -4.58
N THR A 415 -0.88 -13.79 -3.32
CA THR A 415 -0.83 -15.03 -2.53
C THR A 415 -2.21 -15.62 -2.29
N LEU A 416 -3.22 -14.77 -2.11
CA LEU A 416 -4.62 -15.15 -1.93
C LEU A 416 -5.35 -15.39 -3.27
N GLY A 417 -4.72 -15.08 -4.40
CA GLY A 417 -5.29 -15.27 -5.74
C GLY A 417 -6.49 -14.37 -6.02
N VAL A 418 -6.47 -13.15 -5.49
CA VAL A 418 -7.58 -12.19 -5.57
C VAL A 418 -7.28 -10.96 -6.44
N VAL A 419 -6.13 -10.94 -7.12
CA VAL A 419 -5.72 -9.77 -7.92
C VAL A 419 -6.76 -9.44 -9.01
N ASN A 420 -7.31 -10.45 -9.69
CA ASN A 420 -8.27 -10.24 -10.78
C ASN A 420 -9.72 -10.01 -10.30
N VAL A 421 -10.00 -10.08 -9.00
CA VAL A 421 -11.34 -9.74 -8.45
C VAL A 421 -11.41 -8.34 -7.88
N ILE A 422 -10.27 -7.69 -7.66
CA ILE A 422 -10.19 -6.31 -7.16
C ILE A 422 -10.00 -5.39 -8.37
N GLY A 423 -11.05 -4.63 -8.70
CA GLY A 423 -11.05 -3.76 -9.88
C GLY A 423 -10.17 -2.52 -9.72
N GLU A 424 -10.43 -1.73 -8.67
CA GLU A 424 -9.86 -0.39 -8.49
C GLU A 424 -9.17 -0.25 -7.13
N PRO A 425 -8.07 -1.01 -6.87
CA PRO A 425 -7.38 -0.94 -5.60
C PRO A 425 -6.65 0.38 -5.44
N VAL A 426 -6.73 0.95 -4.24
CA VAL A 426 -5.91 2.08 -3.80
C VAL A 426 -4.95 1.61 -2.71
N ILE A 427 -3.65 1.71 -2.96
CA ILE A 427 -2.60 1.25 -2.06
C ILE A 427 -1.68 2.42 -1.76
N ILE A 428 -1.88 3.04 -0.60
CA ILE A 428 -1.05 4.13 -0.06
C ILE A 428 -0.30 3.66 1.17
N SER A 429 0.99 3.98 1.26
CA SER A 429 1.80 3.60 2.42
C SER A 429 3.01 4.51 2.61
N LYS A 430 3.64 4.37 3.77
CA LYS A 430 4.99 4.86 4.03
C LYS A 430 5.73 3.76 4.76
N VAL A 431 6.26 2.79 4.04
CA VAL A 431 7.01 1.68 4.67
C VAL A 431 8.39 1.53 4.01
N GLY A 432 8.56 2.03 2.79
CA GLY A 432 9.82 2.00 2.07
C GLY A 432 10.29 0.60 1.77
N TRP A 433 11.52 0.25 2.15
CA TRP A 433 12.04 -1.10 1.95
C TRP A 433 11.62 -2.10 3.03
N GLY A 434 10.77 -1.67 3.97
CA GLY A 434 10.37 -2.49 5.11
C GLY A 434 11.48 -2.65 6.15
N ASP A 435 11.32 -3.67 6.99
CA ASP A 435 12.32 -4.01 7.99
C ASP A 435 13.52 -4.73 7.34
N ILE A 436 14.54 -3.97 6.97
CA ILE A 436 15.84 -4.49 6.53
C ILE A 436 16.59 -5.21 7.67
N SER A 437 16.27 -4.96 8.94
CA SER A 437 16.84 -5.71 10.07
C SER A 437 16.16 -7.07 10.30
N ALA A 438 14.91 -7.26 9.87
CA ALA A 438 14.27 -8.58 9.77
C ALA A 438 14.84 -9.47 8.64
N THR A 439 15.79 -8.97 7.84
CA THR A 439 16.63 -9.81 6.96
C THR A 439 17.94 -10.25 7.61
N ARG A 440 18.22 -9.78 8.84
CA ARG A 440 19.33 -10.23 9.68
C ARG A 440 18.78 -10.91 10.93
N PHE A 441 18.20 -12.09 10.75
CA PHE A 441 18.11 -13.03 11.87
C PHE A 441 19.47 -13.70 12.03
N SER A 442 20.19 -13.31 13.09
CA SER A 442 21.22 -14.13 13.73
C SER A 442 20.57 -15.12 14.69
#